data_AF-A0AAU2I3F3-F1
#
_entry.id   AF-A0AAU2I3F3-F1
#
_cell.length_a   1.000
_cell.length_b   1.000
_cell.length_c   1.000
_cell.angle_alpha   90.00
_cell.angle_beta   90.00
_cell.angle_gamma   90.00
#
_symmetry.space_group_name_H-M   'P 1'
#
loop_
_entity.id
_entity.type
_entity.pdbx_description
1 polymer ?
#
loop_
_entity_poly.entity_id
_entity_poly.type
_entity_poly.pdbx_seq_one_letter_code
_entity_poly.pdbx_strand_id
1 'polypeptide(L)'
;MAESEREYIREKSLEGQASARERGRHGGRPKVVDDDMADYARALRTQGVTVPQIARKLVIPSGKNKGEHPSVATVYRLLAEAEASDDTDE
;
A
#
# COMPACT_ATOMS: atom_id res chain seq x y z
N MET A 1 -33.99 -20.79 -1.71
CA MET A 1 -34.52 -19.63 -2.47
C MET A 1 -33.79 -18.34 -2.09
N ALA A 2 -33.68 -17.98 -0.80
CA ALA A 2 -32.96 -16.77 -0.38
C ALA A 2 -31.43 -16.80 -0.61
N GLU A 3 -30.81 -17.98 -0.56
CA GLU A 3 -29.35 -18.11 -0.77
C GLU A 3 -28.96 -18.03 -2.26
N SER A 4 -29.75 -18.64 -3.15
CA SER A 4 -29.54 -18.60 -4.60
C SER A 4 -29.64 -17.19 -5.18
N GLU A 5 -30.53 -16.34 -4.64
CA GLU A 5 -30.63 -14.94 -5.05
C GLU A 5 -29.43 -14.10 -4.57
N ARG A 6 -28.94 -14.36 -3.35
CA ARG A 6 -27.72 -13.72 -2.84
C ARG A 6 -26.49 -14.11 -3.64
N GLU A 7 -26.40 -15.38 -4.03
CA GLU A 7 -25.31 -15.88 -4.88
C GLU A 7 -25.33 -15.22 -6.25
N TYR A 8 -26.51 -15.12 -6.88
CA TYR A 8 -26.70 -14.41 -8.15
C TYR A 8 -26.25 -12.93 -8.08
N ILE A 9 -26.63 -12.21 -7.02
CA ILE A 9 -26.22 -10.80 -6.82
C ILE A 9 -24.70 -10.70 -6.63
N ARG A 10 -24.09 -11.63 -5.87
CA ARG A 10 -22.64 -11.66 -5.65
C ARG A 10 -21.91 -11.90 -6.97
N GLU A 11 -22.35 -12.88 -7.76
CA GLU A 11 -21.73 -13.23 -9.04
C GLU A 11 -21.77 -12.04 -10.01
N LYS A 12 -22.93 -11.39 -10.16
CA LYS A 12 -23.06 -10.19 -10.99
C LYS A 12 -22.22 -9.01 -10.49
N SER A 13 -22.08 -8.86 -9.18
CA SER A 13 -21.22 -7.82 -8.60
C SER A 13 -19.74 -8.09 -8.88
N LEU A 14 -19.30 -9.35 -8.79
CA LEU A 14 -17.94 -9.76 -9.08
C LEU A 14 -17.60 -9.60 -10.57
N GLU A 15 -18.52 -9.96 -11.47
CA GLU A 15 -18.40 -9.72 -12.91
C GLU A 15 -18.20 -8.23 -13.22
N GLY A 16 -19.01 -7.36 -12.59
CA GLY A 16 -18.86 -5.92 -12.71
C GLY A 16 -17.50 -5.41 -12.20
N GLN A 17 -17.03 -5.90 -11.06
CA GLN A 17 -15.71 -5.54 -10.51
C GLN A 17 -14.56 -6.02 -11.41
N ALA A 18 -14.66 -7.23 -11.97
CA ALA A 18 -13.67 -7.77 -12.89
C ALA A 18 -13.59 -6.90 -14.16
N SER A 19 -14.75 -6.57 -14.74
CA SER A 19 -14.83 -5.70 -15.91
C SER A 19 -14.34 -4.27 -15.63
N ALA A 20 -14.54 -3.75 -14.42
CA ALA A 20 -13.94 -2.47 -14.00
C ALA A 20 -12.41 -2.56 -13.92
N ARG A 21 -11.88 -3.66 -13.36
CA ARG A 21 -10.45 -3.92 -13.26
C ARG A 21 -9.79 -4.05 -14.63
N GLU A 22 -10.41 -4.73 -15.60
CA GLU A 22 -9.95 -4.82 -16.99
C GLU A 22 -9.86 -3.45 -17.67
N ARG A 23 -10.76 -2.52 -17.34
CA ARG A 23 -10.71 -1.12 -17.80
C ARG A 23 -9.70 -0.27 -17.03
N GLY A 24 -8.82 -0.88 -16.22
CA GLY A 24 -7.81 -0.21 -15.40
C GLY A 24 -8.36 0.50 -14.17
N ARG A 25 -9.64 0.31 -13.82
CA ARG A 25 -10.24 0.85 -12.59
C ARG A 25 -10.06 -0.14 -11.46
N HIS A 26 -8.90 -0.07 -10.81
CA HIS A 26 -8.61 -0.85 -9.61
C HIS A 26 -9.22 -0.16 -8.39
N GLY A 27 -10.24 -0.78 -7.80
CA GLY A 27 -10.77 -0.37 -6.50
C GLY A 27 -9.77 -0.66 -5.38
N GLY A 28 -9.85 0.09 -4.29
CA GLY A 28 -8.96 -0.06 -3.14
C GLY A 28 -8.66 1.26 -2.47
N ARG A 29 -7.89 1.22 -1.38
CA ARG A 29 -7.38 2.44 -0.75
C ARG A 29 -6.23 2.99 -1.61
N PRO A 30 -6.27 4.27 -2.03
CA PRO A 30 -5.15 4.88 -2.76
C PRO A 30 -3.84 4.74 -1.99
N LYS A 31 -2.74 4.43 -2.69
CA LYS A 31 -1.39 4.38 -2.09
C LYS A 31 -1.04 5.79 -1.63
N VAL A 32 -0.75 5.94 -0.35
CA VAL A 32 -0.36 7.24 0.26
C VAL A 32 1.16 7.39 0.40
N VAL A 33 1.88 6.27 0.29
CA VAL A 33 3.35 6.21 0.29
C VAL A 33 3.82 6.38 -1.15
N ASP A 34 4.67 7.37 -1.40
CA ASP A 34 5.34 7.52 -2.69
C ASP A 34 6.75 6.88 -2.65
N ASP A 35 7.38 6.73 -3.80
CA ASP A 35 8.67 6.06 -3.95
C ASP A 35 9.83 6.88 -3.34
N ASP A 36 9.79 8.21 -3.38
CA ASP A 36 10.73 9.12 -2.69
C ASP A 36 10.68 8.90 -1.16
N MET A 37 9.47 8.69 -0.62
CA MET A 37 9.29 8.36 0.81
C MET A 37 9.91 7.00 1.14
N ALA A 38 9.86 6.05 0.20
CA ALA A 38 10.48 4.74 0.37
C ALA A 38 12.01 4.82 0.32
N ASP A 39 12.56 5.58 -0.63
CA ASP A 39 14.00 5.80 -0.76
C ASP A 39 14.59 6.53 0.44
N TYR A 40 13.87 7.53 0.95
CA TYR A 40 14.29 8.23 2.16
C TYR A 40 14.29 7.31 3.40
N ALA A 41 13.30 6.41 3.51
CA ALA A 41 13.29 5.40 4.57
C ALA A 41 14.47 4.43 4.47
N ARG A 42 14.81 3.98 3.24
CA ARG A 42 15.98 3.14 2.97
C ARG A 42 17.28 3.82 3.37
N ALA A 43 17.47 5.08 2.97
CA ALA A 43 18.66 5.85 3.32
C ALA A 43 18.84 5.96 4.84
N LEU A 44 17.76 6.23 5.59
CA LEU A 44 17.80 6.28 7.05
C LEU A 44 18.12 4.92 7.68
N ARG A 45 17.65 3.82 7.07
CA ARG A 45 17.94 2.47 7.52
C ARG A 45 19.42 2.11 7.35
N THR A 46 20.00 2.45 6.20
CA THR A 46 21.44 2.25 5.92
C THR A 46 22.32 3.09 6.84
N GLN A 47 21.85 4.27 7.26
CA GLN A 47 22.51 5.11 8.27
C GLN A 47 22.40 4.56 9.71
N GLY A 48 21.72 3.43 9.92
CA GLY A 48 21.57 2.80 11.24
C GLY A 48 20.48 3.41 12.12
N VAL A 49 19.57 4.22 11.57
CA VAL A 49 18.45 4.80 12.33
C VAL A 49 17.43 3.69 12.66
N THR A 50 16.92 3.69 13.89
CA THR A 50 15.93 2.70 14.32
C THR A 50 14.57 2.92 13.64
N VAL A 51 13.82 1.85 13.37
CA VAL A 51 12.51 1.92 12.68
C VAL A 51 11.51 2.88 13.35
N PRO A 52 11.39 2.93 14.70
CA PRO A 52 10.51 3.90 15.36
C PRO A 52 10.93 5.36 15.15
N GLN A 53 12.24 5.62 15.01
CA GLN A 53 12.75 6.96 14.71
C GLN A 53 12.55 7.31 13.24
N ILE A 54 12.68 6.34 12.33
CA ILE A 54 12.36 6.52 10.91
C ILE A 54 10.89 6.94 10.76
N ALA A 55 9.97 6.24 11.42
CA ALA A 55 8.54 6.56 11.37
C ALA A 55 8.24 8.02 11.76
N ARG A 56 8.96 8.58 12.74
CA ARG A 56 8.80 9.98 13.17
C ARG A 56 9.45 11.00 12.23
N LYS A 57 10.39 10.57 11.39
CA LYS A 57 11.07 11.45 10.41
C LYS A 57 10.34 11.47 9.08
N LEU A 58 9.63 10.40 8.74
CA LEU A 58 8.83 10.31 7.53
C LEU A 58 7.54 11.13 7.65
N VAL A 59 7.09 11.70 6.54
CA VAL A 59 5.83 12.45 6.44
C VAL A 59 5.04 11.89 5.27
N ILE A 60 3.75 11.63 5.49
CA ILE A 60 2.86 11.12 4.45
C ILE A 60 2.57 12.25 3.44
N PRO A 61 2.89 12.06 2.14
CA PRO A 61 2.77 13.12 1.13
C PRO A 61 1.34 13.36 0.66
N SER A 62 0.46 12.36 0.71
CA SER A 62 -0.89 12.43 0.10
C SER A 62 -1.98 11.70 0.88
N GLY A 63 -3.23 11.97 0.53
CA GLY A 63 -4.41 11.33 1.11
C GLY A 63 -4.91 11.95 2.41
N LYS A 64 -5.76 11.21 3.13
CA LYS A 64 -6.44 11.69 4.34
C LYS A 64 -5.48 12.09 5.46
N ASN A 65 -4.33 11.41 5.56
CA ASN A 65 -3.35 11.59 6.62
C ASN A 65 -2.13 12.40 6.15
N LYS A 66 -2.32 13.25 5.14
CA LYS A 66 -1.23 14.08 4.61
C LYS A 66 -0.64 14.96 5.72
N GLY A 67 0.68 14.99 5.81
CA GLY A 67 1.40 15.75 6.84
C GLY A 67 1.57 15.01 8.17
N GLU A 68 0.93 13.85 8.35
CA GLU A 68 1.14 13.00 9.52
C GLU A 68 2.33 12.05 9.32
N HIS A 69 2.78 11.48 10.44
CA HIS A 69 3.80 10.44 10.45
C HIS A 69 3.18 9.05 10.20
N PRO A 70 3.82 8.21 9.36
CA PRO A 70 3.36 6.84 9.17
C PRO A 70 3.48 6.03 10.46
N SER A 71 2.64 4.99 10.57
CA SER A 71 2.79 4.02 11.65
C SER A 71 4.07 3.20 11.49
N VAL A 72 4.61 2.70 12.60
CA VAL A 72 5.79 1.82 12.59
C VAL A 72 5.58 0.59 11.69
N ALA A 73 4.38 0.01 11.69
CA ALA A 73 4.02 -1.11 10.81
C ALA A 73 4.02 -0.74 9.32
N THR A 74 3.76 0.53 8.99
CA THR A 74 3.85 1.01 7.61
C THR A 74 5.31 1.09 7.17
N VAL A 75 6.21 1.54 8.05
CA VAL A 75 7.65 1.57 7.77
C VAL A 75 8.21 0.16 7.58
N TYR A 76 7.82 -0.81 8.42
CA TYR A 76 8.23 -2.20 8.23
C TYR A 76 7.78 -2.79 6.89
N ARG A 77 6.52 -2.55 6.49
CA ARG A 77 6.02 -3.01 5.18
C ARG A 77 6.73 -2.35 4.01
N LEU A 78 7.00 -1.05 4.13
CA LEU A 78 7.70 -0.28 3.11
C LEU A 78 9.15 -0.74 2.91
N LEU A 79 9.85 -1.06 4.01
CA LEU A 79 11.20 -1.62 3.93
C LEU A 79 11.19 -3.05 3.36
N ALA A 80 10.19 -3.86 3.71
CA ALA A 80 10.07 -5.22 3.17
C ALA A 80 9.71 -5.25 1.66
N GLU A 81 8.84 -4.33 1.19
CA GLU A 81 8.54 -4.17 -0.24
C GLU A 81 9.79 -3.74 -1.02
N ALA A 82 10.63 -2.89 -0.42
CA ALA A 82 11.90 -2.47 -1.01
C ALA A 82 12.90 -3.64 -1.13
N GLU A 83 13.08 -4.43 -0.07
CA GLU A 83 13.94 -5.63 -0.11
C GLU A 83 13.45 -6.64 -1.16
N ALA A 84 12.13 -6.85 -1.27
CA ALA A 84 11.56 -7.75 -2.29
C ALA A 84 11.76 -7.25 -3.73
N SER A 85 11.81 -5.92 -3.94
CA SER A 85 12.14 -5.37 -5.26
C SER A 85 13.61 -5.56 -5.61
N ASP A 86 14.52 -5.46 -4.63
CA ASP A 86 15.96 -5.65 -4.85
C ASP A 86 16.30 -7.13 -5.18
N ASP A 87 15.56 -8.10 -4.65
CA ASP A 87 15.71 -9.55 -4.95
C ASP A 87 15.19 -9.97 -6.34
N THR A 88 14.40 -9.14 -7.03
CA THR A 88 13.81 -9.50 -8.34
C THR A 88 14.73 -9.17 -9.52
N ASP A 89 15.80 -8.39 -9.28
CA ASP A 89 16.78 -7.96 -10.30
C ASP A 89 18.06 -8.84 -10.37
N GLU A 90 18.08 -10.01 -9.70
CA GLU A 90 19.14 -11.05 -9.80
C GLU A 90 18.66 -12.31 -10.54
#